data_AF-A0A950TD97-F1
#
_entry.id   AF-A0A950TD97-F1
#
_cell.length_a   1.000
_cell.length_b   1.000
_cell.length_c   1.000
_cell.angle_alpha   90.00
_cell.angle_beta   90.00
_cell.angle_gamma   90.00
#
_symmetry.space_group_name_H-M   'P 1'
#
loop_
_entity.id
_entity.type
_entity.pdbx_description
1 polymer ?
#
loop_
_entity_poly.entity_id
_entity_poly.type
_entity_poly.pdbx_seq_one_letter_code
_entity_poly.pdbx_strand_id
1 'polypeptide(L)'
;MTYRAFRAAVAVVAVAAIASLPIHAARAAKRAPSEYDELNNTPLLFYLAKGAPNACGPGCSEWIAAEGYFDAGAPERLRAVLGRAGNRNLPIYFQSPGGFIDEAMVIGRFLREHQMTAGVARTIPDACAAKNAQACRTAKRSGQILNARLVGITAGCNSACVYALIGAKFRQVPPGARVGIHSSKLARTGGPPIAAPLADLTSWARLQTANAELRTYIQSMQIDDGLFRALMKVPHEHVRILTRDEIAHYGIDTREFQETPWTFLPAVAPSTADSVVKMFSMPKGREHNEFRNSMIQLTCRNGPEVTVHYVRALASDETAARGVKTTHASISLVSGTNRLDFPIEGTIGKFDWVDPGITNDDRLVAQDPELFDAVATRPTIDVIEGDGSDAHKRTIKLSTSGLADALAALRRSCAKPVGRI
;
A
#
# COMPACT_ATOMS: atom_id res chain seq x y z
N MET A 1 -68.35 5.88 75.28
CA MET A 1 -67.70 7.11 74.79
C MET A 1 -66.27 6.77 74.40
N THR A 2 -65.99 6.53 73.12
CA THR A 2 -64.62 6.51 72.57
C THR A 2 -64.74 6.71 71.06
N TYR A 3 -64.22 7.84 70.58
CA TYR A 3 -64.29 8.24 69.17
C TYR A 3 -62.95 7.96 68.47
N ARG A 4 -63.05 7.18 67.39
CA ARG A 4 -62.36 7.24 66.08
C ARG A 4 -60.88 7.70 66.01
N ALA A 5 -60.05 6.86 65.38
CA ALA A 5 -59.13 7.27 64.32
C ALA A 5 -58.71 6.07 63.47
N PHE A 6 -58.82 6.18 62.14
CA PHE A 6 -57.80 5.90 61.12
C PHE A 6 -58.45 5.61 59.75
N ARG A 7 -58.26 6.53 58.80
CA ARG A 7 -58.36 6.26 57.36
C ARG A 7 -57.31 7.09 56.60
N ALA A 8 -56.48 6.34 55.88
CA ALA A 8 -56.03 6.53 54.49
C ALA A 8 -55.32 7.84 54.05
N ALA A 9 -54.04 7.65 53.73
CA ALA A 9 -53.34 7.97 52.47
C ALA A 9 -53.69 9.25 51.70
N VAL A 10 -52.68 10.10 51.52
CA VAL A 10 -52.53 11.00 50.36
C VAL A 10 -51.13 10.82 49.79
N ALA A 11 -51.07 10.39 48.53
CA ALA A 11 -49.85 10.28 47.74
C ALA A 11 -49.42 11.67 47.24
N VAL A 12 -48.17 12.05 47.48
CA VAL A 12 -47.56 13.26 46.92
C VAL A 12 -46.77 12.85 45.68
N VAL A 13 -47.25 13.31 44.51
CA VAL A 13 -46.57 13.19 43.21
C VAL A 13 -45.47 14.24 43.15
N ALA A 14 -44.21 13.81 43.15
CA ALA A 14 -43.06 14.69 42.91
C ALA A 14 -42.87 14.88 41.40
N VAL A 15 -43.16 16.08 40.89
CA VAL A 15 -42.83 16.51 39.53
C VAL A 15 -41.36 16.93 39.52
N ALA A 16 -40.49 16.09 38.95
CA ALA A 16 -39.09 16.44 38.71
C ALA A 16 -39.00 17.39 37.49
N ALA A 17 -38.54 18.61 37.74
CA ALA A 17 -38.22 19.58 36.70
C ALA A 17 -36.99 19.11 35.90
N ILE A 18 -37.21 18.74 34.63
CA ILE A 18 -36.13 18.43 33.69
C ILE A 18 -35.52 19.77 33.25
N ALA A 19 -34.38 20.12 33.85
CA ALA A 19 -33.55 21.22 33.37
C ALA A 19 -33.01 20.87 31.97
N SER A 20 -33.49 21.57 30.96
CA SER A 20 -33.03 21.49 29.59
C SER A 20 -31.60 22.02 29.47
N LEU A 21 -30.63 21.10 29.43
CA LEU A 21 -29.25 21.39 29.03
C LEU A 21 -29.24 21.79 27.54
N PRO A 22 -28.58 22.90 27.17
CA PRO A 22 -28.43 23.26 25.77
C PRO A 22 -27.54 22.23 25.08
N ILE A 23 -28.12 21.46 24.17
CA ILE A 23 -27.40 20.62 23.22
C ILE A 23 -26.53 21.56 22.38
N HIS A 24 -25.27 21.71 22.78
CA HIS A 24 -24.27 22.30 21.91
C HIS A 24 -24.11 21.34 20.75
N ALA A 25 -24.72 21.67 19.61
CA ALA A 25 -24.43 21.03 18.34
C ALA A 25 -22.91 21.16 18.15
N ALA A 26 -22.18 20.07 18.41
CA ALA A 26 -20.78 19.99 18.13
C ALA A 26 -20.61 20.30 16.65
N ARG A 27 -20.08 21.48 16.33
CA ARG A 27 -19.64 21.81 14.97
C ARG A 27 -18.67 20.70 14.59
N ALA A 28 -19.09 19.81 13.70
CA ALA A 28 -18.21 18.79 13.13
C ALA A 28 -17.02 19.54 12.52
N ALA A 29 -15.88 19.50 13.21
CA ALA A 29 -14.65 20.06 12.69
C ALA A 29 -14.40 19.38 11.34
N LYS A 30 -14.23 20.16 10.27
CA LYS A 30 -13.88 19.60 8.96
C LYS A 30 -12.61 18.78 9.14
N ARG A 31 -12.71 17.46 8.92
CA ARG A 31 -11.57 16.55 8.91
C ARG A 31 -10.51 17.12 7.95
N ALA A 32 -9.26 17.19 8.40
CA ALA A 32 -8.16 17.56 7.50
C ALA A 32 -8.17 16.62 6.28
N PRO A 33 -8.02 17.13 5.05
CA PRO A 33 -7.98 16.28 3.86
C PRO A 33 -6.95 15.17 4.02
N SER A 34 -7.33 13.94 3.70
CA SER A 34 -6.39 12.82 3.66
C SER A 34 -5.44 12.96 2.47
N GLU A 35 -4.30 12.26 2.51
CA GLU A 35 -3.38 12.15 1.37
C GLU A 35 -4.11 11.63 0.10
N TYR A 36 -5.08 10.74 0.28
CA TYR A 36 -5.92 10.23 -0.81
C TYR A 36 -6.83 11.33 -1.40
N ASP A 37 -7.36 12.23 -0.56
CA ASP A 37 -8.13 13.38 -1.03
C ASP A 37 -7.25 14.35 -1.84
N GLU A 38 -6.00 14.55 -1.45
CA GLU A 38 -5.08 15.38 -2.23
C GLU A 38 -4.77 14.76 -3.59
N LEU A 39 -4.55 13.44 -3.66
CA LEU A 39 -4.33 12.74 -4.92
C LEU A 39 -5.54 12.82 -5.87
N ASN A 40 -6.76 12.67 -5.34
CA ASN A 40 -8.00 12.76 -6.12
C ASN A 40 -8.24 14.17 -6.70
N ASN A 41 -7.69 15.20 -6.07
CA ASN A 41 -7.91 16.59 -6.47
C ASN A 41 -6.70 17.20 -7.23
N THR A 42 -5.65 16.41 -7.47
CA THR A 42 -4.42 16.88 -8.12
C THR A 42 -4.26 16.24 -9.50
N PRO A 43 -4.28 17.01 -10.60
CA PRO A 43 -3.94 16.51 -11.93
C PRO A 43 -2.59 15.80 -11.93
N LEU A 44 -2.43 14.72 -12.69
CA LEU A 44 -1.25 13.84 -12.63
C LEU A 44 0.03 14.64 -12.84
N LEU A 45 0.84 14.74 -11.78
CA LEU A 45 2.12 15.44 -11.79
C LEU A 45 3.23 14.46 -12.14
N PHE A 46 4.14 14.90 -13.01
CA PHE A 46 5.39 14.21 -13.29
C PHE A 46 6.56 15.08 -12.83
N TYR A 47 7.53 14.49 -12.15
CA TYR A 47 8.75 15.18 -11.75
C TYR A 47 9.92 14.21 -11.59
N LEU A 48 11.14 14.72 -11.74
CA LEU A 48 12.36 13.94 -11.58
C LEU A 48 12.75 13.88 -10.10
N ALA A 49 13.06 12.69 -9.63
CA ALA A 49 13.54 12.47 -8.27
C ALA A 49 14.83 11.64 -8.26
N LYS A 50 15.62 11.84 -7.23
CA LYS A 50 16.89 11.15 -6.98
C LYS A 50 16.96 10.69 -5.53
N GLY A 51 17.52 9.51 -5.30
CA GLY A 51 17.77 8.96 -3.97
C GLY A 51 19.21 8.49 -3.80
N ALA A 52 19.44 7.74 -2.73
CA ALA A 52 20.69 7.03 -2.50
C ALA A 52 21.02 6.05 -3.65
N PRO A 53 22.27 5.56 -3.77
CA PRO A 53 22.58 4.47 -4.68
C PRO A 53 21.62 3.29 -4.49
N ASN A 54 21.09 2.76 -5.59
CA ASN A 54 20.12 1.67 -5.64
C ASN A 54 18.72 1.98 -5.07
N ALA A 55 18.35 3.25 -4.88
CA ALA A 55 17.05 3.66 -4.33
C ALA A 55 15.84 3.15 -5.13
N CYS A 56 15.98 2.92 -6.44
CA CYS A 56 14.94 2.34 -7.30
C CYS A 56 15.30 0.93 -7.81
N GLY A 57 16.20 0.24 -7.12
CA GLY A 57 16.72 -1.08 -7.49
C GLY A 57 18.20 -1.04 -7.90
N PRO A 58 18.84 -2.20 -8.13
CA PRO A 58 20.27 -2.28 -8.45
C PRO A 58 20.66 -1.38 -9.64
N GLY A 59 21.66 -0.53 -9.46
CA GLY A 59 22.14 0.42 -10.46
C GLY A 59 21.23 1.64 -10.69
N CYS A 60 20.16 1.80 -9.92
CA CYS A 60 19.15 2.85 -10.12
C CYS A 60 19.10 3.82 -8.93
N SER A 61 19.32 5.11 -9.18
CA SER A 61 19.19 6.16 -8.17
C SER A 61 18.29 7.33 -8.59
N GLU A 62 17.78 7.33 -9.81
CA GLU A 62 16.93 8.41 -10.36
C GLU A 62 15.69 7.81 -11.03
N TRP A 63 14.55 8.48 -10.89
CA TRP A 63 13.27 8.04 -11.43
C TRP A 63 12.34 9.21 -11.74
N ILE A 64 11.26 8.91 -12.46
CA ILE A 64 10.14 9.81 -12.69
C ILE A 64 9.05 9.46 -11.67
N ALA A 65 8.68 10.41 -10.82
CA ALA A 65 7.51 10.27 -9.95
C ALA A 65 6.24 10.65 -10.73
N ALA A 66 5.18 9.86 -10.60
CA ALA A 66 3.87 10.10 -11.21
C ALA A 66 2.77 10.05 -10.14
N GLU A 67 2.23 11.21 -9.76
CA GLU A 67 1.33 11.36 -8.60
C GLU A 67 0.09 12.18 -8.92
N GLY A 68 -1.09 11.67 -8.53
CA GLY A 68 -2.38 12.33 -8.77
C GLY A 68 -3.26 11.57 -9.77
N TYR A 69 -4.34 12.20 -10.22
CA TYR A 69 -5.32 11.57 -11.13
C TYR A 69 -5.04 11.88 -12.60
N PHE A 70 -5.32 10.93 -13.49
CA PHE A 70 -5.19 11.09 -14.94
C PHE A 70 -6.25 12.05 -15.49
N ASP A 71 -5.88 13.29 -15.77
CA ASP A 71 -6.66 14.26 -16.54
C ASP A 71 -6.20 14.30 -18.01
N ALA A 72 -6.95 15.04 -18.84
CA ALA A 72 -6.74 15.15 -20.28
C ALA A 72 -5.35 15.69 -20.69
N GLY A 73 -4.65 16.43 -19.82
CA GLY A 73 -3.30 16.95 -20.11
C GLY A 73 -2.17 16.06 -19.61
N ALA A 74 -2.47 14.89 -19.06
CA ALA A 74 -1.47 14.01 -18.46
C ALA A 74 -0.40 13.54 -19.47
N PRO A 75 -0.73 13.10 -20.70
CA PRO A 75 0.30 12.66 -21.66
C PRO A 75 1.28 13.78 -22.03
N GLU A 76 0.82 15.01 -22.23
CA GLU A 76 1.66 16.16 -22.58
C GLU A 76 2.64 16.48 -21.45
N ARG A 77 2.19 16.40 -20.19
CA ARG A 77 3.07 16.62 -19.04
C ARG A 77 4.13 15.53 -18.91
N LEU A 78 3.80 14.27 -19.22
CA LEU A 78 4.82 13.20 -19.26
C LEU A 78 5.87 13.48 -20.34
N ARG A 79 5.44 13.82 -21.56
CA ARG A 79 6.36 14.17 -22.66
C ARG A 79 7.29 15.33 -22.27
N ALA A 80 6.76 16.35 -21.59
CA ALA A 80 7.56 17.49 -21.14
C ALA A 80 8.65 17.09 -20.12
N VAL A 81 8.36 16.17 -19.19
CA VAL A 81 9.35 15.69 -18.21
C VAL A 81 10.39 14.79 -18.86
N LEU A 82 9.99 13.95 -19.81
CA LEU A 82 10.92 13.11 -20.56
C LEU A 82 11.89 13.93 -21.41
N GLY A 83 11.43 15.03 -21.99
CA GLY A 83 12.32 16.00 -22.67
C GLY A 83 13.42 16.54 -21.76
N ARG A 84 13.17 16.66 -20.44
CA ARG A 84 14.19 17.05 -19.44
C ARG A 84 15.03 15.87 -18.96
N ALA A 85 14.49 14.65 -19.02
CA ALA A 85 15.24 13.44 -18.74
C ALA A 85 16.33 13.19 -19.80
N GLY A 86 16.14 13.69 -21.03
CA GLY A 86 17.05 13.46 -22.15
C GLY A 86 17.04 11.99 -22.57
N ASN A 87 18.20 11.44 -22.89
CA ASN A 87 18.32 10.04 -23.33
C ASN A 87 18.32 9.00 -22.20
N ARG A 88 18.03 9.42 -20.95
CA ARG A 88 18.04 8.52 -19.79
C ARG A 88 16.75 7.69 -19.78
N ASN A 89 16.88 6.37 -19.79
CA ASN A 89 15.74 5.46 -19.60
C ASN A 89 15.41 5.32 -18.11
N LEU A 90 14.79 6.36 -17.54
CA LEU A 90 14.42 6.39 -16.12
C LEU A 90 13.16 5.56 -15.86
N PRO A 91 13.08 4.76 -14.78
CA PRO A 91 11.84 4.13 -14.38
C PRO A 91 10.82 5.18 -13.94
N ILE A 92 9.54 4.88 -14.12
CA ILE A 92 8.42 5.71 -13.65
C ILE A 92 7.67 5.01 -12.51
N TYR A 93 7.36 5.72 -11.43
CA TYR A 93 6.62 5.16 -10.29
C TYR A 93 5.31 5.90 -10.07
N PHE A 94 4.22 5.13 -10.10
CA PHE A 94 2.85 5.63 -9.94
C PHE A 94 2.37 5.56 -8.49
N GLN A 95 1.75 6.65 -8.06
CA GLN A 95 0.88 6.74 -6.88
C GLN A 95 -0.38 7.49 -7.31
N SER A 96 -1.41 6.75 -7.74
CA SER A 96 -2.56 7.32 -8.43
C SER A 96 -3.87 6.61 -8.10
N PRO A 97 -4.96 7.37 -7.86
CA PRO A 97 -6.30 6.82 -7.69
C PRO A 97 -6.98 6.47 -9.02
N GLY A 98 -6.41 6.84 -10.17
CA GLY A 98 -7.02 6.66 -11.49
C GLY A 98 -7.36 7.97 -12.19
N GLY A 99 -8.42 8.00 -12.99
CA GLY A 99 -8.81 9.15 -13.82
C GLY A 99 -9.33 8.71 -15.19
N PHE A 100 -8.95 9.43 -16.25
CA PHE A 100 -9.32 9.11 -17.62
C PHE A 100 -8.50 7.93 -18.16
N ILE A 101 -9.22 6.89 -18.59
CA ILE A 101 -8.64 5.64 -19.08
C ILE A 101 -7.88 5.88 -20.40
N ASP A 102 -8.43 6.69 -21.29
CA ASP A 102 -7.82 6.97 -22.60
C ASP A 102 -6.43 7.59 -22.45
N GLU A 103 -6.29 8.55 -21.52
CA GLU A 103 -5.02 9.20 -21.20
C GLU A 103 -4.02 8.23 -20.59
N ALA A 104 -4.50 7.35 -19.70
CA ALA A 104 -3.66 6.30 -19.12
C ALA A 104 -3.18 5.29 -20.17
N MET A 105 -4.02 4.93 -21.15
CA MET A 105 -3.63 4.06 -22.27
C MET A 105 -2.65 4.74 -23.22
N VAL A 106 -2.77 6.05 -23.46
CA VAL A 106 -1.78 6.83 -24.24
C VAL A 106 -0.42 6.80 -23.54
N ILE A 107 -0.40 7.08 -22.23
CA ILE A 107 0.83 6.97 -21.43
C ILE A 107 1.37 5.53 -21.50
N GLY A 108 0.52 4.53 -21.31
CA GLY A 108 0.95 3.14 -21.31
C GLY A 108 1.57 2.69 -22.65
N ARG A 109 0.97 3.07 -23.79
CA ARG A 109 1.57 2.83 -25.13
C ARG A 109 2.94 3.49 -25.25
N PHE A 110 3.06 4.73 -24.80
CA PHE A 110 4.33 5.44 -24.82
C PHE A 110 5.40 4.70 -24.00
N LEU A 111 5.07 4.25 -22.78
CA LEU A 111 5.99 3.48 -21.93
C LEU A 111 6.42 2.16 -22.60
N ARG A 112 5.50 1.49 -23.31
CA ARG A 112 5.79 0.28 -24.09
C ARG A 112 6.79 0.54 -25.20
N GLU A 113 6.51 1.54 -26.03
CA GLU A 113 7.30 1.91 -27.22
C GLU A 113 8.75 2.24 -26.85
N HIS A 114 8.94 2.90 -25.70
CA HIS A 114 10.26 3.29 -25.20
C HIS A 114 10.90 2.24 -24.27
N GLN A 115 10.30 1.04 -24.18
CA GLN A 115 10.77 -0.07 -23.33
C GLN A 115 11.03 0.33 -21.87
N MET A 116 10.18 1.20 -21.34
CA MET A 116 10.36 1.74 -20.00
C MET A 116 9.96 0.74 -18.91
N THR A 117 10.52 0.97 -17.73
CA THR A 117 10.09 0.33 -16.48
C THR A 117 9.04 1.21 -15.81
N ALA A 118 7.90 0.64 -15.42
CA ALA A 118 6.96 1.28 -14.52
C ALA A 118 6.77 0.49 -13.23
N GLY A 119 6.54 1.18 -12.12
CA GLY A 119 6.20 0.53 -10.87
C GLY A 119 5.18 1.28 -10.03
N VAL A 120 4.80 0.68 -8.91
CA VAL A 120 3.89 1.29 -7.93
C VAL A 120 4.69 1.65 -6.69
N ALA A 121 4.86 2.94 -6.44
CA ALA A 121 5.56 3.45 -5.27
C ALA A 121 5.22 4.94 -5.06
N ARG A 122 5.27 5.38 -3.80
CA ARG A 122 5.17 6.78 -3.43
C ARG A 122 6.57 7.41 -3.44
N THR A 123 6.69 8.56 -4.08
CA THR A 123 7.89 9.39 -3.98
C THR A 123 7.70 10.41 -2.86
N ILE A 124 8.63 10.46 -1.91
CA ILE A 124 8.60 11.39 -0.78
C ILE A 124 9.82 12.31 -0.90
N PRO A 125 9.66 13.50 -1.51
CA PRO A 125 10.75 14.48 -1.57
C PRO A 125 11.12 14.99 -0.19
N ASP A 126 12.42 15.19 0.07
CA ASP A 126 12.91 15.79 1.31
C ASP A 126 12.37 17.21 1.49
N ALA A 127 12.17 17.91 0.38
CA ALA A 127 11.53 19.22 0.33
C ALA A 127 10.10 19.25 0.89
N CYS A 128 9.45 18.09 1.09
CA CYS A 128 8.11 17.95 1.65
C CYS A 128 8.11 17.57 3.15
N ALA A 129 9.23 17.13 3.73
CA ALA A 129 9.27 16.50 5.06
C ALA A 129 8.95 17.42 6.26
N ALA A 130 8.91 18.75 6.06
CA ALA A 130 8.64 19.73 7.12
C ALA A 130 7.81 20.94 6.63
N LYS A 131 7.22 20.86 5.43
CA LYS A 131 6.54 21.99 4.79
C LYS A 131 5.05 21.72 4.65
N ASN A 132 4.25 22.78 4.62
CA ASN A 132 2.82 22.65 4.33
C ASN A 132 2.58 22.10 2.90
N ALA A 133 1.38 21.59 2.65
CA ALA A 133 1.03 20.94 1.39
C ALA A 133 1.28 21.85 0.16
N GLN A 134 1.05 23.16 0.29
CA GLN A 134 1.30 24.10 -0.80
C GLN A 134 2.79 24.19 -1.17
N ALA A 135 3.67 24.31 -0.19
CA ALA A 135 5.11 24.36 -0.42
C ALA A 135 5.65 23.04 -1.02
N CYS A 136 5.11 21.89 -0.59
CA CYS A 136 5.43 20.59 -1.20
C CYS A 136 4.98 20.54 -2.68
N ARG A 137 3.76 21.01 -3.00
CA ARG A 137 3.28 21.11 -4.39
C ARG A 137 4.14 22.03 -5.25
N THR A 138 4.56 23.18 -4.71
CA THR A 138 5.47 24.09 -5.42
C THR A 138 6.81 23.42 -5.72
N ALA A 139 7.39 22.70 -4.76
CA ALA A 139 8.64 21.97 -4.96
C ALA A 139 8.52 20.91 -6.07
N LYS A 140 7.45 20.10 -6.04
CA LYS A 140 7.16 19.09 -7.09
C LYS A 140 6.99 19.69 -8.49
N ARG A 141 6.55 20.96 -8.59
CA ARG A 141 6.34 21.66 -9.87
C ARG A 141 7.53 22.53 -10.30
N SER A 142 8.61 22.59 -9.51
CA SER A 142 9.77 23.45 -9.78
C SER A 142 10.54 23.07 -11.05
N GLY A 143 10.42 21.82 -11.49
CA GLY A 143 11.21 21.27 -12.59
C GLY A 143 12.64 20.88 -12.21
N GLN A 144 13.05 21.09 -10.96
CA GLN A 144 14.32 20.59 -10.44
C GLN A 144 14.25 19.08 -10.17
N ILE A 145 15.40 18.41 -10.19
CA ILE A 145 15.53 17.05 -9.68
C ILE A 145 15.48 17.12 -8.15
N LEU A 146 14.52 16.43 -7.54
CA LEU A 146 14.32 16.47 -6.09
C LEU A 146 15.00 15.28 -5.41
N ASN A 147 15.76 15.55 -4.35
CA ASN A 147 16.16 14.48 -3.42
C ASN A 147 14.90 13.91 -2.76
N ALA A 148 14.76 12.60 -2.82
CA ALA A 148 13.55 11.90 -2.41
C ALA A 148 13.84 10.46 -1.97
N ARG A 149 12.88 9.91 -1.23
CA ARG A 149 12.81 8.48 -0.92
C ARG A 149 11.68 7.85 -1.71
N LEU A 150 11.91 6.63 -2.18
CA LEU A 150 10.92 5.81 -2.87
C LEU A 150 10.35 4.78 -1.89
N VAL A 151 9.03 4.77 -1.71
CA VAL A 151 8.35 3.90 -0.73
C VAL A 151 7.27 3.09 -1.43
N GLY A 152 7.49 1.79 -1.60
CA GLY A 152 6.53 0.87 -2.23
C GLY A 152 5.36 0.48 -1.33
N ILE A 153 5.60 0.37 -0.02
CA ILE A 153 4.57 -0.01 0.95
C ILE A 153 3.51 1.11 1.02
N THR A 154 2.22 0.76 0.99
CA THR A 154 1.05 1.68 0.92
C THR A 154 0.88 2.49 -0.35
N ALA A 155 1.76 2.34 -1.34
CA ALA A 155 1.53 2.93 -2.64
C ALA A 155 0.36 2.25 -3.35
N GLY A 156 -0.33 2.98 -4.22
CA GLY A 156 -1.54 2.55 -4.89
C GLY A 156 -1.54 2.96 -6.35
N CYS A 157 -1.95 2.04 -7.21
CA CYS A 157 -2.24 2.27 -8.61
C CYS A 157 -3.62 1.71 -8.91
N ASN A 158 -4.63 2.58 -8.87
CA ASN A 158 -6.03 2.18 -8.94
C ASN A 158 -6.68 2.64 -10.25
N SER A 159 -7.70 1.92 -10.68
CA SER A 159 -8.56 2.31 -11.81
C SER A 159 -7.73 2.60 -13.07
N ALA A 160 -7.85 3.79 -13.67
CA ALA A 160 -7.11 4.15 -14.88
C ALA A 160 -5.59 3.96 -14.77
N CYS A 161 -5.00 4.14 -13.57
CA CYS A 161 -3.57 3.95 -13.36
C CYS A 161 -3.09 2.56 -13.81
N VAL A 162 -3.91 1.53 -13.61
CA VAL A 162 -3.58 0.16 -13.98
C VAL A 162 -3.25 0.06 -15.47
N TYR A 163 -3.96 0.79 -16.33
CA TYR A 163 -3.71 0.77 -17.77
C TYR A 163 -2.38 1.43 -18.16
N ALA A 164 -1.95 2.48 -17.45
CA ALA A 164 -0.62 3.05 -17.64
C ALA A 164 0.47 2.08 -17.15
N LEU A 165 0.30 1.49 -15.96
CA LEU A 165 1.23 0.51 -15.37
C LEU A 165 1.45 -0.69 -16.30
N ILE A 166 0.36 -1.34 -16.75
CA ILE A 166 0.48 -2.49 -17.65
C ILE A 166 1.00 -2.09 -19.04
N GLY A 167 0.96 -0.81 -19.40
CA GLY A 167 1.57 -0.35 -20.64
C GLY A 167 3.09 -0.54 -20.69
N ALA A 168 3.76 -0.42 -19.55
CA ALA A 168 5.23 -0.53 -19.50
C ALA A 168 5.76 -1.91 -19.92
N LYS A 169 6.98 -1.93 -20.46
CA LYS A 169 7.67 -3.16 -20.86
C LYS A 169 8.09 -3.98 -19.65
N PHE A 170 8.61 -3.30 -18.62
CA PHE A 170 8.96 -3.90 -17.34
C PHE A 170 8.07 -3.29 -16.25
N ARG A 171 7.54 -4.14 -15.37
CA ARG A 171 6.50 -3.76 -14.42
C ARG A 171 6.93 -4.19 -13.03
N GLN A 172 6.74 -3.31 -12.05
CA GLN A 172 7.20 -3.52 -10.69
C GLN A 172 6.10 -3.20 -9.69
N VAL A 173 5.54 -4.23 -9.07
CA VAL A 173 4.56 -4.09 -7.99
C VAL A 173 5.17 -4.70 -6.72
N PRO A 174 5.90 -3.91 -5.91
CA PRO A 174 6.55 -4.42 -4.72
C PRO A 174 5.54 -4.88 -3.66
N PRO A 175 5.91 -5.79 -2.74
CA PRO A 175 5.03 -6.17 -1.64
C PRO A 175 4.60 -4.97 -0.81
N GLY A 176 3.31 -4.95 -0.44
CA GLY A 176 2.68 -3.83 0.26
C GLY A 176 2.16 -2.71 -0.66
N ALA A 177 2.51 -2.70 -1.95
CA ALA A 177 1.85 -1.87 -2.94
C ALA A 177 0.48 -2.46 -3.35
N ARG A 178 -0.44 -1.59 -3.76
CA ARG A 178 -1.83 -1.95 -4.07
C ARG A 178 -2.14 -1.66 -5.53
N VAL A 179 -2.68 -2.65 -6.23
CA VAL A 179 -3.24 -2.48 -7.58
C VAL A 179 -4.75 -2.68 -7.47
N GLY A 180 -5.50 -1.61 -7.67
CA GLY A 180 -6.96 -1.60 -7.51
C GLY A 180 -7.68 -1.61 -8.84
N ILE A 181 -8.62 -2.54 -9.03
CA ILE A 181 -9.39 -2.67 -10.25
C ILE A 181 -10.89 -2.47 -10.01
N HIS A 182 -11.57 -1.94 -11.02
CA HIS A 182 -13.02 -1.90 -11.11
C HIS A 182 -13.50 -1.62 -12.55
N SER A 183 -14.79 -1.78 -12.80
CA SER A 183 -15.41 -1.44 -14.08
C SER A 183 -15.44 0.06 -14.35
N SER A 184 -15.36 0.45 -15.61
CA SER A 184 -15.43 1.85 -16.04
C SER A 184 -16.87 2.37 -16.09
N LYS A 185 -17.01 3.68 -15.90
CA LYS A 185 -18.21 4.42 -16.28
C LYS A 185 -17.87 5.44 -17.36
N LEU A 186 -18.85 5.82 -18.16
CA LEU A 186 -18.66 6.94 -19.08
C LEU A 186 -18.58 8.25 -18.30
N ALA A 187 -17.53 9.02 -18.55
CA ALA A 187 -17.44 10.40 -18.09
C ALA A 187 -18.20 11.30 -19.07
N ARG A 188 -19.10 12.15 -18.57
CA ARG A 188 -19.83 13.11 -19.39
C ARG A 188 -19.03 14.40 -19.49
N THR A 189 -18.37 14.65 -20.62
CA THR A 189 -17.61 15.89 -20.88
C THR A 189 -18.42 16.83 -21.76
N GLY A 190 -19.29 17.63 -21.14
CA GLY A 190 -20.07 18.66 -21.85
C GLY A 190 -21.07 18.13 -22.88
N GLY A 191 -21.80 19.05 -23.51
CA GLY A 191 -22.81 18.75 -24.52
C GLY A 191 -24.27 18.86 -24.03
N PRO A 192 -25.21 19.14 -24.95
CA PRO A 192 -26.62 19.27 -24.62
C PRO A 192 -27.18 17.96 -24.02
N PRO A 193 -28.21 18.03 -23.17
CA PRO A 193 -28.90 16.84 -22.68
C PRO A 193 -29.47 16.05 -23.84
N ILE A 194 -29.21 14.75 -23.88
CA ILE A 194 -29.90 13.81 -24.76
C ILE A 194 -31.08 13.20 -24.00
N ALA A 195 -32.21 12.96 -24.69
CA ALA A 195 -33.42 12.40 -24.08
C ALA A 195 -33.11 11.05 -23.40
N ALA A 196 -33.64 10.80 -22.20
CA ALA A 196 -33.22 9.70 -21.34
C ALA A 196 -33.22 8.30 -22.00
N PRO A 197 -34.26 7.86 -22.73
CA PRO A 197 -34.23 6.52 -23.36
C PRO A 197 -33.15 6.39 -24.44
N LEU A 198 -32.91 7.46 -25.20
CA LEU A 198 -31.85 7.52 -26.21
C LEU A 198 -30.47 7.67 -25.56
N ALA A 199 -30.39 8.39 -24.44
CA ALA A 199 -29.19 8.53 -23.63
C ALA A 199 -28.72 7.18 -23.09
N ASP A 200 -29.64 6.35 -22.60
CA ASP A 200 -29.30 5.03 -22.06
C ASP A 200 -28.79 4.08 -23.15
N LEU A 201 -29.46 4.01 -24.31
CA LEU A 201 -29.03 3.17 -25.43
C LEU A 201 -27.68 3.61 -26.01
N THR A 202 -27.49 4.92 -26.24
CA THR A 202 -26.23 5.46 -26.78
C THR A 202 -25.09 5.33 -25.78
N SER A 203 -25.34 5.53 -24.49
CA SER A 203 -24.35 5.35 -23.43
C SER A 203 -23.97 3.88 -23.30
N TRP A 204 -24.93 2.96 -23.37
CA TRP A 204 -24.65 1.53 -23.34
C TRP A 204 -23.76 1.11 -24.52
N ALA A 205 -24.12 1.50 -25.75
CA ALA A 205 -23.34 1.15 -26.94
C ALA A 205 -21.91 1.72 -26.89
N ARG A 206 -21.76 2.96 -26.42
CA ARG A 206 -20.44 3.58 -26.20
C ARG A 206 -19.63 2.85 -25.13
N LEU A 207 -20.25 2.46 -24.03
CA LEU A 207 -19.58 1.71 -22.97
C LEU A 207 -19.12 0.33 -23.46
N GLN A 208 -19.94 -0.36 -24.27
CA GLN A 208 -19.52 -1.63 -24.88
C GLN A 208 -18.33 -1.46 -25.82
N THR A 209 -18.35 -0.41 -26.64
CA THR A 209 -17.25 -0.09 -27.55
C THR A 209 -15.97 0.20 -26.77
N ALA A 210 -16.04 1.08 -25.76
CA ALA A 210 -14.92 1.40 -24.88
C ALA A 210 -14.38 0.16 -24.15
N ASN A 211 -15.26 -0.73 -23.68
CA ASN A 211 -14.87 -1.98 -23.04
C ASN A 211 -14.15 -2.94 -24.02
N ALA A 212 -14.58 -3.00 -25.28
CA ALA A 212 -13.91 -3.80 -26.31
C ALA A 212 -12.51 -3.25 -26.63
N GLU A 213 -12.38 -1.93 -26.75
CA GLU A 213 -11.09 -1.24 -26.93
C GLU A 213 -10.16 -1.49 -25.73
N LEU A 214 -10.69 -1.41 -24.52
CA LEU A 214 -9.96 -1.68 -23.29
C LEU A 214 -9.41 -3.11 -23.23
N ARG A 215 -10.25 -4.11 -23.58
CA ARG A 215 -9.84 -5.51 -23.65
C ARG A 215 -8.73 -5.71 -24.70
N THR A 216 -8.87 -5.08 -25.86
CA THR A 216 -7.86 -5.10 -26.93
C THR A 216 -6.54 -4.49 -26.44
N TYR A 217 -6.61 -3.36 -25.73
CA TYR A 217 -5.43 -2.73 -25.14
C TYR A 217 -4.74 -3.69 -24.15
N ILE A 218 -5.47 -4.28 -23.19
CA ILE A 218 -4.93 -5.24 -22.22
C ILE A 218 -4.18 -6.38 -22.93
N GLN A 219 -4.80 -6.98 -23.95
CA GLN A 219 -4.19 -8.06 -24.73
C GLN A 219 -2.95 -7.60 -25.49
N SER A 220 -2.97 -6.42 -26.11
CA SER A 220 -1.79 -5.83 -26.79
C SER A 220 -0.64 -5.53 -25.83
N MET A 221 -0.96 -5.30 -24.55
CA MET A 221 0.01 -5.18 -23.48
C MET A 221 0.52 -6.53 -22.95
N GLN A 222 0.18 -7.66 -23.57
CA GLN A 222 0.59 -9.00 -23.10
C GLN A 222 0.18 -9.24 -21.64
N ILE A 223 -1.04 -8.86 -21.30
CA ILE A 223 -1.69 -9.16 -20.03
C ILE A 223 -2.78 -10.20 -20.28
N ASP A 224 -2.95 -11.13 -19.34
CA ASP A 224 -4.00 -12.15 -19.42
C ASP A 224 -5.40 -11.51 -19.43
N ASP A 225 -6.27 -12.05 -20.27
CA ASP A 225 -7.65 -11.60 -20.42
C ASP A 225 -8.47 -11.72 -19.12
N GLY A 226 -8.03 -12.57 -18.19
CA GLY A 226 -8.56 -12.70 -16.84
C GLY A 226 -8.60 -11.38 -16.09
N LEU A 227 -7.66 -10.46 -16.32
CA LEU A 227 -7.70 -9.11 -15.73
C LEU A 227 -8.97 -8.37 -16.17
N PHE A 228 -9.28 -8.39 -17.47
CA PHE A 228 -10.49 -7.74 -18.02
C PHE A 228 -11.78 -8.36 -17.47
N ARG A 229 -11.82 -9.70 -17.37
CA ARG A 229 -12.97 -10.39 -16.77
C ARG A 229 -13.12 -10.06 -15.28
N ALA A 230 -12.02 -9.88 -14.56
CA ALA A 230 -12.03 -9.55 -13.14
C ALA A 230 -12.50 -8.11 -12.88
N LEU A 231 -12.05 -7.14 -13.68
CA LEU A 231 -12.46 -5.74 -13.51
C LEU A 231 -13.96 -5.54 -13.82
N MET A 232 -14.52 -6.28 -14.78
CA MET A 232 -15.94 -6.17 -15.13
C MET A 232 -16.89 -6.71 -14.06
N LYS A 233 -16.38 -7.50 -13.10
CA LYS A 233 -17.15 -8.03 -11.96
C LYS A 233 -17.25 -7.06 -10.78
N VAL A 234 -16.50 -5.96 -10.81
CA VAL A 234 -16.43 -5.00 -9.72
C VAL A 234 -17.13 -3.71 -10.15
N PRO A 235 -18.25 -3.32 -9.53
CA PRO A 235 -18.94 -2.07 -9.86
C PRO A 235 -18.02 -0.86 -9.70
N HIS A 236 -18.27 0.20 -10.47
CA HIS A 236 -17.39 1.37 -10.54
C HIS A 236 -17.37 2.22 -9.24
N GLU A 237 -18.28 1.94 -8.31
CA GLU A 237 -18.39 2.51 -6.98
C GLU A 237 -17.45 1.83 -5.96
N HIS A 238 -16.90 0.68 -6.31
CA HIS A 238 -16.01 -0.11 -5.47
C HIS A 238 -14.64 -0.25 -6.10
N VAL A 239 -13.64 -0.53 -5.27
CA VAL A 239 -12.28 -0.88 -5.72
C VAL A 239 -11.90 -2.20 -5.10
N ARG A 240 -11.55 -3.18 -5.93
CA ARG A 240 -10.99 -4.45 -5.47
C ARG A 240 -9.48 -4.44 -5.65
N ILE A 241 -8.75 -4.70 -4.57
CA ILE A 241 -7.29 -4.83 -4.61
C ILE A 241 -6.94 -6.24 -5.09
N LEU A 242 -6.00 -6.33 -6.04
CA LEU A 242 -5.45 -7.60 -6.52
C LEU A 242 -4.53 -8.21 -5.47
N THR A 243 -4.57 -9.54 -5.32
CA THR A 243 -3.57 -10.27 -4.53
C THR A 243 -2.24 -10.38 -5.29
N ARG A 244 -1.17 -10.79 -4.60
CA ARG A 244 0.12 -11.03 -5.25
C ARG A 244 0.04 -12.12 -6.31
N ASP A 245 -0.74 -13.19 -6.06
CA ASP A 245 -1.01 -14.27 -7.01
C ASP A 245 -1.70 -13.73 -8.26
N GLU A 246 -2.74 -12.90 -8.12
CA GLU A 246 -3.44 -12.32 -9.26
C GLU A 246 -2.52 -11.41 -10.09
N ILE A 247 -1.68 -10.61 -9.44
CA ILE A 247 -0.69 -9.76 -10.12
C ILE A 247 0.27 -10.60 -10.96
N ALA A 248 0.74 -11.75 -10.45
CA ALA A 248 1.60 -12.67 -11.20
C ALA A 248 0.83 -13.39 -12.31
N HIS A 249 -0.34 -13.95 -11.98
CA HIS A 249 -1.20 -14.71 -12.89
C HIS A 249 -1.63 -13.90 -14.11
N TYR A 250 -2.02 -12.64 -13.91
CA TYR A 250 -2.38 -11.77 -15.04
C TYR A 250 -1.18 -11.29 -15.86
N GLY A 251 0.05 -11.56 -15.43
CA GLY A 251 1.27 -11.11 -16.10
C GLY A 251 1.62 -9.63 -15.83
N ILE A 252 1.10 -9.05 -14.75
CA ILE A 252 1.43 -7.66 -14.37
C ILE A 252 2.83 -7.62 -13.78
N ASP A 253 3.16 -8.44 -12.78
CA ASP A 253 4.52 -8.56 -12.25
C ASP A 253 4.81 -10.03 -11.89
N THR A 254 5.64 -10.67 -12.71
CA THR A 254 5.95 -12.10 -12.64
C THR A 254 7.26 -12.39 -11.91
N ARG A 255 7.91 -11.38 -11.31
CA ARG A 255 9.16 -11.60 -10.57
C ARG A 255 8.91 -12.52 -9.38
N GLU A 256 9.68 -13.61 -9.35
CA GLU A 256 9.61 -14.63 -8.31
C GLU A 256 10.00 -14.07 -6.95
N PHE A 257 11.14 -13.41 -6.86
CA PHE A 257 11.58 -12.77 -5.62
C PHE A 257 11.52 -11.25 -5.73
N GLN A 258 10.99 -10.62 -4.68
CA GLN A 258 10.98 -9.18 -4.52
C GLN A 258 11.18 -8.82 -3.07
N GLU A 259 11.83 -7.70 -2.80
CA GLU A 259 11.91 -7.14 -1.46
C GLU A 259 11.85 -5.62 -1.50
N THR A 260 11.31 -5.01 -0.45
CA THR A 260 11.37 -3.56 -0.24
C THR A 260 12.70 -3.19 0.41
N PRO A 261 13.17 -1.94 0.29
CA PRO A 261 14.08 -1.40 1.29
C PRO A 261 13.43 -1.44 2.68
N TRP A 262 14.25 -1.48 3.73
CA TRP A 262 13.79 -1.24 5.10
C TRP A 262 13.30 0.20 5.19
N THR A 263 12.04 0.38 5.56
CA THR A 263 11.37 1.67 5.47
C THR A 263 10.75 2.04 6.80
N PHE A 264 11.02 3.25 7.28
CA PHE A 264 10.30 3.83 8.41
C PHE A 264 8.90 4.29 7.97
N LEU A 265 7.88 3.77 8.64
CA LEU A 265 6.48 4.13 8.47
C LEU A 265 5.97 4.79 9.77
N PRO A 266 5.58 6.07 9.74
CA PRO A 266 4.97 6.71 10.89
C PRO A 266 3.56 6.15 11.15
N ALA A 267 3.13 6.20 12.40
CA ALA A 267 1.79 5.89 12.84
C ALA A 267 0.79 6.78 12.10
N VAL A 268 -0.21 6.15 11.49
CA VAL A 268 -1.26 6.82 10.70
C VAL A 268 -2.56 6.99 11.50
N ALA A 269 -2.66 6.34 12.66
CA ALA A 269 -3.78 6.44 13.59
C ALA A 269 -3.29 6.26 15.04
N PRO A 270 -4.05 6.74 16.06
CA PRO A 270 -3.67 6.59 17.47
C PRO A 270 -3.46 5.15 17.95
N SER A 271 -4.08 4.17 17.28
CA SER A 271 -3.95 2.74 17.59
C SER A 271 -2.76 2.06 16.89
N THR A 272 -2.05 2.78 16.02
CA THR A 272 -0.87 2.28 15.30
C THR A 272 0.39 2.88 15.89
N ALA A 273 1.52 2.18 15.77
CA ALA A 273 2.82 2.66 16.23
C ALA A 273 3.74 2.94 15.05
N ASP A 274 4.67 3.87 15.26
CA ASP A 274 5.78 4.08 14.34
C ASP A 274 6.57 2.78 14.22
N SER A 275 6.92 2.41 12.99
CA SER A 275 7.56 1.13 12.74
C SER A 275 8.57 1.19 11.60
N VAL A 276 9.52 0.26 11.64
CA VAL A 276 10.43 -0.01 10.52
C VAL A 276 9.99 -1.30 9.89
N VAL A 277 9.67 -1.27 8.60
CA VAL A 277 9.07 -2.39 7.89
C VAL A 277 9.95 -2.82 6.73
N LYS A 278 10.12 -4.13 6.61
CA LYS A 278 10.68 -4.83 5.46
C LYS A 278 9.64 -5.80 4.96
N MET A 279 9.32 -5.76 3.68
CA MET A 279 8.46 -6.76 3.06
C MET A 279 9.20 -7.48 1.95
N PHE A 280 8.82 -8.73 1.71
CA PHE A 280 9.32 -9.51 0.59
C PHE A 280 8.26 -10.48 0.07
N SER A 281 8.41 -10.89 -1.18
CA SER A 281 7.52 -11.86 -1.84
C SER A 281 8.35 -12.97 -2.43
N MET A 282 7.83 -14.19 -2.38
CA MET A 282 8.42 -15.36 -3.04
C MET A 282 7.37 -16.40 -3.40
N PRO A 283 7.64 -17.26 -4.41
CA PRO A 283 6.84 -18.45 -4.63
C PRO A 283 6.97 -19.43 -3.45
N LYS A 284 5.83 -19.99 -3.06
CA LYS A 284 5.63 -21.05 -2.09
C LYS A 284 4.67 -22.11 -2.65
N GLY A 285 4.35 -23.09 -1.83
CA GLY A 285 3.57 -24.26 -2.21
C GLY A 285 4.42 -25.30 -2.94
N ARG A 286 3.92 -26.53 -3.03
CA ARG A 286 4.61 -27.65 -3.68
C ARG A 286 4.99 -27.39 -5.13
N GLU A 287 4.14 -26.65 -5.84
CA GLU A 287 4.32 -26.31 -7.25
C GLU A 287 5.07 -24.97 -7.44
N HIS A 288 5.44 -24.28 -6.36
CA HIS A 288 6.12 -22.98 -6.40
C HIS A 288 5.38 -21.92 -7.25
N ASN A 289 4.05 -21.96 -7.26
CA ASN A 289 3.19 -21.05 -8.02
C ASN A 289 2.31 -20.15 -7.14
N GLU A 290 2.41 -20.30 -5.80
CA GLU A 290 1.71 -19.44 -4.84
C GLU A 290 2.66 -18.33 -4.37
N PHE A 291 2.52 -17.13 -4.89
CA PHE A 291 3.32 -15.98 -4.53
C PHE A 291 2.80 -15.39 -3.21
N ARG A 292 3.60 -15.53 -2.16
CA ARG A 292 3.23 -15.15 -0.80
C ARG A 292 4.07 -13.98 -0.32
N ASN A 293 3.42 -13.02 0.32
CA ASN A 293 4.09 -11.91 0.97
C ASN A 293 4.51 -12.26 2.40
N SER A 294 5.58 -11.64 2.85
CA SER A 294 6.07 -11.73 4.23
C SER A 294 6.57 -10.36 4.68
N MET A 295 6.56 -10.13 5.98
CA MET A 295 6.87 -8.86 6.61
C MET A 295 7.73 -9.08 7.85
N ILE A 296 8.79 -8.28 7.99
CA ILE A 296 9.46 -8.04 9.26
C ILE A 296 9.14 -6.60 9.67
N GLN A 297 8.60 -6.42 10.87
CA GLN A 297 8.28 -5.12 11.43
C GLN A 297 8.98 -4.94 12.78
N LEU A 298 9.65 -3.81 12.94
CA LEU A 298 10.26 -3.36 14.20
C LEU A 298 9.43 -2.22 14.76
N THR A 299 8.98 -2.36 16.01
CA THR A 299 8.09 -1.38 16.66
C THR A 299 8.54 -1.14 18.10
N CYS A 300 8.44 0.10 18.56
CA CYS A 300 8.59 0.43 19.98
C CYS A 300 7.20 0.49 20.62
N ARG A 301 6.85 -0.47 21.47
CA ARG A 301 5.51 -0.51 22.09
C ARG A 301 5.51 0.04 23.51
N ASN A 302 6.50 -0.33 24.35
CA ASN A 302 6.63 0.13 25.74
C ASN A 302 8.06 -0.10 26.24
N GLY A 303 8.83 0.96 26.53
CA GLY A 303 10.18 0.86 27.10
C GLY A 303 11.32 0.86 26.07
N PRO A 304 12.55 0.49 26.47
CA PRO A 304 13.73 0.55 25.60
C PRO A 304 13.77 -0.58 24.57
N GLU A 305 12.99 -1.65 24.73
CA GLU A 305 13.02 -2.81 23.84
C GLU A 305 12.29 -2.56 22.51
N VAL A 306 12.81 -3.16 21.43
CA VAL A 306 12.14 -3.21 20.13
C VAL A 306 11.40 -4.54 20.02
N THR A 307 10.11 -4.48 19.71
CA THR A 307 9.34 -5.65 19.29
C THR A 307 9.65 -5.96 17.84
N VAL A 308 10.12 -7.19 17.58
CA VAL A 308 10.31 -7.75 16.25
C VAL A 308 9.12 -8.63 15.93
N HIS A 309 8.37 -8.26 14.90
CA HIS A 309 7.18 -8.95 14.41
C HIS A 309 7.48 -9.54 13.04
N TYR A 310 7.42 -10.86 12.93
CA TYR A 310 7.56 -11.57 11.66
C TYR A 310 6.22 -12.19 11.28
N VAL A 311 5.72 -11.81 10.10
CA VAL A 311 4.48 -12.33 9.54
C VAL A 311 4.79 -12.93 8.18
N ARG A 312 4.40 -14.17 7.95
CA ARG A 312 4.53 -14.83 6.65
C ARG A 312 3.19 -15.39 6.19
N ALA A 313 2.78 -15.08 4.96
CA ALA A 313 1.62 -15.71 4.35
C ALA A 313 1.94 -17.19 4.08
N LEU A 314 0.98 -18.06 4.41
CA LEU A 314 1.07 -19.52 4.26
C LEU A 314 0.65 -19.94 2.86
N ALA A 315 1.34 -20.90 2.28
CA ALA A 315 0.86 -21.61 1.08
C ALA A 315 -0.29 -22.56 1.42
N SER A 316 -1.02 -22.99 0.39
CA SER A 316 -2.19 -23.86 0.52
C SER A 316 -1.87 -25.18 1.22
N ASP A 317 -0.68 -25.73 1.00
CA ASP A 317 -0.20 -26.96 1.63
C ASP A 317 0.35 -26.75 3.06
N GLU A 318 0.55 -25.50 3.47
CA GLU A 318 0.90 -25.13 4.84
C GLU A 318 -0.33 -24.74 5.68
N THR A 319 -1.50 -24.52 5.04
CA THR A 319 -2.71 -24.16 5.77
C THR A 319 -3.17 -25.32 6.65
N ALA A 320 -3.24 -25.05 7.95
CA ALA A 320 -3.58 -26.06 8.92
C ALA A 320 -5.04 -26.53 8.77
N ALA A 321 -5.32 -27.76 9.21
CA ALA A 321 -6.67 -28.30 9.23
C ALA A 321 -7.65 -27.37 9.95
N ARG A 322 -8.91 -27.36 9.50
CA ARG A 322 -9.95 -26.47 10.04
C ARG A 322 -10.00 -26.54 11.57
N GLY A 323 -9.77 -25.42 12.23
CA GLY A 323 -9.79 -25.30 13.70
C GLY A 323 -8.42 -25.26 14.37
N VAL A 324 -7.34 -25.58 13.65
CA VAL A 324 -5.97 -25.36 14.14
C VAL A 324 -5.66 -23.86 14.09
N LYS A 325 -5.13 -23.34 15.21
CA LYS A 325 -4.85 -21.90 15.39
C LYS A 325 -3.36 -21.58 15.48
N THR A 326 -2.50 -22.59 15.40
CA THR A 326 -1.06 -22.45 15.58
C THR A 326 -0.29 -23.15 14.48
N THR A 327 0.93 -22.70 14.24
CA THR A 327 1.93 -23.39 13.42
C THR A 327 3.10 -23.80 14.30
N HIS A 328 3.86 -24.81 13.86
CA HIS A 328 5.09 -25.23 14.53
C HIS A 328 6.23 -25.21 13.51
N ALA A 329 7.17 -24.29 13.69
CA ALA A 329 8.32 -24.13 12.79
C ALA A 329 9.46 -23.42 13.52
N SER A 330 10.70 -23.77 13.19
CA SER A 330 11.87 -23.01 13.61
C SER A 330 12.05 -21.81 12.69
N ILE A 331 12.02 -20.60 13.23
CA ILE A 331 12.21 -19.37 12.45
C ILE A 331 13.24 -18.50 13.15
N SER A 332 14.22 -18.01 12.39
CA SER A 332 15.28 -17.16 12.93
C SER A 332 15.69 -16.05 11.97
N LEU A 333 16.10 -14.90 12.50
CA LEU A 333 16.85 -13.90 11.75
C LEU A 333 18.34 -14.01 12.10
N VAL A 334 19.21 -14.02 11.09
CA VAL A 334 20.66 -14.20 11.28
C VAL A 334 21.43 -13.15 10.48
N SER A 335 22.40 -12.49 11.11
CA SER A 335 23.34 -11.61 10.41
C SER A 335 24.72 -11.67 11.06
N GLY A 336 25.66 -12.36 10.40
CA GLY A 336 26.97 -12.66 10.98
C GLY A 336 26.84 -13.55 12.23
N THR A 337 27.37 -13.08 13.36
CA THR A 337 27.27 -13.77 14.66
C THR A 337 25.95 -13.49 15.39
N ASN A 338 25.17 -12.51 14.94
CA ASN A 338 23.90 -12.15 15.57
C ASN A 338 22.81 -13.11 15.11
N ARG A 339 22.07 -13.66 16.07
CA ARG A 339 20.95 -14.57 15.84
C ARG A 339 19.79 -14.20 16.73
N LEU A 340 18.62 -14.08 16.12
CA LEU A 340 17.34 -13.93 16.78
C LEU A 340 16.48 -15.15 16.47
N ASP A 341 16.12 -15.90 17.49
CA ASP A 341 15.18 -17.02 17.37
C ASP A 341 13.77 -16.59 17.78
N PHE A 342 12.79 -16.89 16.93
CA PHE A 342 11.38 -16.72 17.28
C PHE A 342 10.87 -17.95 18.07
N PRO A 343 9.78 -17.81 18.85
CA PRO A 343 9.11 -18.96 19.46
C PRO A 343 8.81 -20.03 18.41
N ILE A 344 8.92 -21.33 18.74
CA ILE A 344 8.66 -22.44 17.80
C ILE A 344 7.18 -22.48 17.38
N GLU A 345 6.28 -22.13 18.29
CA GLU A 345 4.85 -22.01 18.02
C GLU A 345 4.52 -20.61 17.49
N GLY A 346 3.78 -20.55 16.39
CA GLY A 346 3.25 -19.31 15.80
C GLY A 346 1.74 -19.25 15.87
N THR A 347 1.18 -18.04 15.79
CA THR A 347 -0.28 -17.85 15.74
C THR A 347 -0.75 -17.75 14.30
N ILE A 348 -1.84 -18.46 13.96
CA ILE A 348 -2.49 -18.35 12.65
C ILE A 348 -3.51 -17.22 12.65
N GLY A 349 -3.38 -16.26 11.73
CA GLY A 349 -4.26 -15.11 11.63
C GLY A 349 -4.39 -14.54 10.22
N LYS A 350 -5.42 -13.72 10.01
CA LYS A 350 -5.54 -12.90 8.80
C LYS A 350 -4.89 -11.55 9.02
N PHE A 351 -3.86 -11.27 8.25
CA PHE A 351 -3.18 -9.97 8.21
C PHE A 351 -3.32 -9.41 6.81
N ASP A 352 -4.50 -8.85 6.50
CA ASP A 352 -4.84 -8.37 5.15
C ASP A 352 -3.89 -7.25 4.66
N TRP A 353 -3.17 -6.61 5.58
CA TRP A 353 -2.10 -5.68 5.25
C TRP A 353 -0.88 -6.34 4.58
N VAL A 354 -0.55 -7.57 4.98
CA VAL A 354 0.59 -8.34 4.44
C VAL A 354 0.19 -9.04 3.16
N ASP A 355 -0.90 -9.81 3.21
CA ASP A 355 -1.42 -10.55 2.08
C ASP A 355 -2.96 -10.66 2.19
N PRO A 356 -3.72 -9.81 1.48
CA PRO A 356 -5.17 -9.74 1.58
C PRO A 356 -5.87 -11.08 1.38
N GLY A 357 -6.68 -11.50 2.36
CA GLY A 357 -7.48 -12.72 2.30
C GLY A 357 -6.71 -14.02 2.57
N ILE A 358 -5.38 -13.96 2.71
CA ILE A 358 -4.53 -15.13 2.98
C ILE A 358 -4.28 -15.26 4.49
N THR A 359 -4.22 -16.50 4.98
CA THR A 359 -3.84 -16.80 6.35
C THR A 359 -2.33 -16.76 6.52
N ASN A 360 -1.88 -16.27 7.68
CA ASN A 360 -0.48 -16.01 7.95
C ASN A 360 -0.05 -16.70 9.25
N ASP A 361 1.23 -17.03 9.32
CA ASP A 361 1.94 -17.39 10.54
C ASP A 361 2.58 -16.12 11.13
N ASP A 362 2.21 -15.82 12.37
CA ASP A 362 2.63 -14.65 13.13
C ASP A 362 3.54 -15.04 14.29
N ARG A 363 4.72 -14.39 14.35
CA ARG A 363 5.72 -14.49 15.42
C ARG A 363 6.09 -13.12 15.97
N LEU A 364 6.12 -12.99 17.29
CA LEU A 364 6.62 -11.79 17.97
C LEU A 364 7.70 -12.15 19.01
N VAL A 365 8.70 -11.30 19.11
CA VAL A 365 9.75 -11.39 20.15
C VAL A 365 10.22 -9.97 20.51
N ALA A 366 10.46 -9.73 21.80
CA ALA A 366 11.09 -8.49 22.26
C ALA A 366 12.61 -8.65 22.21
N GLN A 367 13.32 -7.61 21.78
CA GLN A 367 14.76 -7.62 21.58
C GLN A 367 15.42 -6.31 21.97
N ASP A 368 16.72 -6.40 22.24
CA ASP A 368 17.57 -5.24 22.42
C ASP A 368 17.65 -4.44 21.09
N PRO A 369 17.43 -3.11 21.09
CA PRO A 369 17.57 -2.27 19.91
C PRO A 369 18.96 -2.34 19.23
N GLU A 370 20.01 -2.64 19.99
CA GLU A 370 21.40 -2.71 19.49
C GLU A 370 21.60 -3.88 18.51
N LEU A 371 20.77 -4.93 18.60
CA LEU A 371 20.82 -6.06 17.68
C LEU A 371 20.72 -5.59 16.21
N PHE A 372 19.76 -4.70 15.93
CA PHE A 372 19.52 -4.22 14.57
C PHE A 372 20.51 -3.13 14.13
N ASP A 373 21.21 -2.47 15.06
CA ASP A 373 22.36 -1.62 14.70
C ASP A 373 23.49 -2.45 14.09
N ALA A 374 23.84 -3.56 14.73
CA ALA A 374 24.87 -4.45 14.21
C ALA A 374 24.44 -5.04 12.85
N VAL A 375 23.17 -5.40 12.68
CA VAL A 375 22.61 -5.83 11.37
C VAL A 375 22.77 -4.74 10.31
N ALA A 376 22.50 -3.48 10.64
CA ALA A 376 22.56 -2.36 9.69
C ALA A 376 23.97 -2.10 9.13
N THR A 377 25.02 -2.58 9.80
CA THR A 377 26.41 -2.50 9.31
C THR A 377 26.77 -3.56 8.26
N ARG A 378 25.90 -4.55 8.04
CA ARG A 378 26.10 -5.67 7.11
C ARG A 378 25.20 -5.49 5.89
N PRO A 379 25.55 -6.04 4.72
CA PRO A 379 24.74 -5.88 3.50
C PRO A 379 23.44 -6.70 3.51
N THR A 380 23.37 -7.76 4.32
CA THR A 380 22.25 -8.69 4.33
C THR A 380 21.90 -9.20 5.73
N ILE A 381 20.65 -9.61 5.88
CA ILE A 381 20.12 -10.41 6.98
C ILE A 381 19.41 -11.63 6.38
N ASP A 382 19.64 -12.79 6.95
CA ASP A 382 19.08 -14.04 6.48
C ASP A 382 17.88 -14.44 7.36
N VAL A 383 16.75 -14.79 6.76
CA VAL A 383 15.65 -15.49 7.43
C VAL A 383 15.89 -16.98 7.25
N ILE A 384 15.96 -17.73 8.35
CA ILE A 384 16.08 -19.19 8.32
C ILE A 384 14.77 -19.78 8.81
N GLU A 385 14.08 -20.50 7.93
CA GLU A 385 12.84 -21.22 8.24
C GLU A 385 13.12 -22.73 8.19
N GLY A 386 12.52 -23.50 9.11
CA GLY A 386 12.61 -24.96 9.13
C GLY A 386 11.38 -25.59 9.77
N ASP A 387 11.12 -26.84 9.43
CA ASP A 387 9.98 -27.63 9.91
C ASP A 387 10.17 -28.20 11.34
N GLY A 388 11.22 -27.76 12.04
CA GLY A 388 11.64 -28.31 13.34
C GLY A 388 12.69 -29.42 13.22
N SER A 389 13.04 -29.86 12.00
CA SER A 389 14.19 -30.72 11.73
C SER A 389 15.31 -29.94 11.01
N ASP A 390 16.58 -30.29 11.25
CA ASP A 390 17.72 -29.67 10.56
C ASP A 390 17.79 -30.02 9.06
N ALA A 391 17.03 -31.02 8.60
CA ALA A 391 17.09 -31.55 7.25
C ALA A 391 16.42 -30.65 6.18
N HIS A 392 15.48 -29.78 6.57
CA HIS A 392 14.69 -28.96 5.63
C HIS A 392 14.73 -27.47 5.97
N LYS A 393 15.93 -26.93 6.22
CA LYS A 393 16.12 -25.49 6.43
C LYS A 393 16.15 -24.71 5.12
N ARG A 394 15.29 -23.70 5.00
CA ARG A 394 15.29 -22.71 3.93
C ARG A 394 15.94 -21.42 4.42
N THR A 395 16.88 -20.90 3.65
CA THR A 395 17.50 -19.59 3.92
C THR A 395 17.04 -18.56 2.89
N ILE A 396 16.50 -17.45 3.36
CA ILE A 396 16.05 -16.31 2.54
C ILE A 396 16.96 -15.13 2.86
N LYS A 397 17.78 -14.73 1.89
CA LYS A 397 18.72 -13.61 2.04
C LYS A 397 18.02 -12.30 1.69
N LEU A 398 17.95 -11.39 2.66
CA LEU A 398 17.31 -10.07 2.51
C LEU A 398 18.36 -8.95 2.59
N SER A 399 18.24 -7.95 1.73
CA SER A 399 19.06 -6.74 1.80
C SER A 399 18.74 -5.91 3.05
N THR A 400 19.76 -5.33 3.67
CA THR A 400 19.64 -4.34 4.76
C THR A 400 19.53 -2.90 4.25
N SER A 401 19.38 -2.69 2.93
CA SER A 401 19.22 -1.36 2.34
C SER A 401 18.11 -0.57 3.04
N GLY A 402 18.43 0.66 3.46
CA GLY A 402 17.53 1.57 4.18
C GLY A 402 17.45 1.34 5.70
N LEU A 403 18.02 0.26 6.24
CA LEU A 403 17.83 -0.12 7.65
C LEU A 403 18.40 0.92 8.62
N ALA A 404 19.63 1.39 8.39
CA ALA A 404 20.28 2.37 9.26
C ALA A 404 19.45 3.67 9.41
N ASP A 405 19.00 4.23 8.29
CA ASP A 405 18.19 5.46 8.27
C ASP A 405 16.82 5.23 8.93
N ALA A 406 16.21 4.06 8.68
CA ALA A 406 14.92 3.70 9.24
C ALA A 406 14.99 3.50 10.76
N LEU A 407 16.03 2.84 11.28
CA LEU A 407 16.27 2.69 12.72
C LEU A 407 16.52 4.04 13.39
N ALA A 408 17.30 4.92 12.77
CA ALA A 408 17.53 6.27 13.30
C ALA A 408 16.21 7.06 13.41
N ALA A 409 15.30 6.91 12.43
CA ALA A 409 13.97 7.50 12.50
C ALA A 409 13.10 6.88 13.61
N LEU A 410 13.12 5.55 13.74
CA LEU A 410 12.38 4.84 14.78
C LEU A 410 12.81 5.29 16.18
N ARG A 411 14.11 5.32 16.47
CA ARG A 411 14.63 5.75 17.78
C ARG A 411 14.15 7.14 18.20
N ARG A 412 14.14 8.09 17.26
CA ARG A 412 13.62 9.45 17.51
C ARG A 412 12.14 9.44 17.88
N SER A 413 11.38 8.46 17.42
CA SER A 413 9.99 8.28 17.82
C SER A 413 9.84 7.60 19.19
N CYS A 414 10.61 6.53 19.44
CA CYS A 414 10.57 5.77 20.69
C CYS A 414 10.97 6.60 21.92
N ALA A 415 11.81 7.62 21.74
CA ALA A 415 12.22 8.53 22.80
C ALA A 415 11.15 9.57 23.20
N LYS A 416 10.02 9.66 22.49
CA LYS A 416 8.93 10.59 22.85
C LYS A 416 8.11 9.99 24.00
N PRO A 417 7.88 10.73 25.10
CA PRO A 417 6.99 10.27 26.16
C PRO A 417 5.60 9.98 25.58
N VAL A 418 5.04 8.80 25.86
CA VAL A 418 3.64 8.50 25.57
C VAL A 418 2.81 9.49 26.39
N GLY A 419 2.25 10.51 25.72
CA GLY A 419 1.38 11.49 26.37
C GLY A 419 0.22 10.75 27.03
N ARG A 420 0.06 10.93 28.35
CA ARG A 420 -1.15 10.49 29.06
C ARG A 420 -2.34 11.17 28.38
N ILE A 421 -3.29 10.34 27.95
CA ILE A 421 -4.60 10.74 27.43
C ILE A 421 -5.31 11.62 28.45
#